data_AF-A0A1B6KS53-F1
#
_entry.id   AF-A0A1B6KS53-F1
#
_cell.length_a   1.000
_cell.length_b   1.000
_cell.length_c   1.000
_cell.angle_alpha   90.00
_cell.angle_beta   90.00
_cell.angle_gamma   90.00
#
_symmetry.space_group_name_H-M   'P 1'
#
loop_
_entity.id
_entity.type
_entity.pdbx_description
1 polymer ?
#
loop_
_entity_poly.entity_id
_entity_poly.type
_entity_poly.pdbx_seq_one_letter_code
_entity_poly.pdbx_strand_id
1 'polypeptide(L)'
;KQLLCKRKESLQEQIPRRRVDPRNKSKVKLWNKEDMMKAIRAVKEKTMGVNKASIAFSVPRTTLHRLSRSDLTPEEAVHNRLGRKPLMPNELEQELVQNVIVMQNKFNKLERRDVCKLAFQICEKNGIKHPFSNNGMAGRAWFYHFMNRHKEFITQATSSSCQKPLL
;
A
#
# COMPACT_ATOMS: atom_id res chain seq x y z
N LYS A 1 46.86 11.70 30.02
CA LYS A 1 45.55 12.01 30.63
C LYS A 1 44.46 11.67 29.61
N GLN A 2 43.87 10.47 29.71
CA GLN A 2 42.80 9.99 28.83
C GLN A 2 41.47 10.64 29.25
N LEU A 3 40.77 11.32 28.34
CA LEU A 3 39.42 11.83 28.58
C LEU A 3 38.41 10.86 27.97
N LEU A 4 37.73 10.14 28.87
CA LEU A 4 36.68 9.18 28.59
C LEU A 4 35.41 9.93 28.16
N CYS A 5 35.13 9.99 26.85
CA CYS A 5 33.85 10.48 26.34
C CYS A 5 32.77 9.43 26.65
N LYS A 6 31.97 9.69 27.69
CA LYS A 6 30.84 8.83 28.08
C LYS A 6 29.77 8.91 26.99
N ARG A 7 29.73 7.86 26.16
CA ARG A 7 28.67 7.51 25.21
C ARG A 7 27.32 7.53 25.96
N LYS A 8 26.47 8.54 25.73
CA LYS A 8 25.08 8.54 26.18
C LYS A 8 24.36 7.40 25.46
N GLU A 9 23.98 6.36 26.20
CA GLU A 9 23.05 5.34 25.72
C GLU A 9 21.70 6.01 25.42
N SER A 10 21.32 6.04 24.14
CA SER A 10 20.03 6.54 23.70
C SER A 10 18.96 5.50 24.00
N LEU A 11 18.22 5.68 25.08
CA LEU A 11 16.95 4.98 25.26
C LEU A 11 16.01 5.43 24.13
N GLN A 12 15.66 4.49 23.24
CA GLN A 12 14.66 4.68 22.21
C GLN A 12 13.28 4.87 22.88
N GLU A 13 12.93 6.10 23.22
CA GLU A 13 11.57 6.43 23.60
C GLU A 13 10.64 6.19 22.41
N GLN A 14 9.80 5.17 22.52
CA GLN A 14 8.80 4.84 21.52
C GLN A 14 7.70 5.90 21.56
N ILE A 15 7.73 6.84 20.61
CA ILE A 15 6.69 7.86 20.44
C ILE A 15 5.33 7.14 20.26
N PRO A 16 4.32 7.39 21.13
CA PRO A 16 3.02 6.74 21.01
C PRO A 16 2.36 7.14 19.69
N ARG A 17 1.83 6.15 18.95
CA ARG A 17 1.14 6.39 17.68
C ARG A 17 -0.06 7.31 17.90
N ARG A 18 -0.01 8.52 17.33
CA ARG A 18 -1.14 9.46 17.33
C ARG A 18 -2.34 8.80 16.63
N ARG A 19 -3.46 8.65 17.35
CA ARG A 19 -4.71 8.17 16.74
C ARG A 19 -5.30 9.31 15.91
N VAL A 20 -5.47 9.09 14.61
CA VAL A 20 -6.19 10.01 13.73
C VAL A 20 -7.69 9.82 13.97
N ASP A 21 -8.44 10.91 14.18
CA ASP A 21 -9.89 10.87 14.38
C ASP A 21 -10.57 10.23 13.14
N PRO A 22 -11.36 9.15 13.30
CA PRO A 22 -12.07 8.49 12.20
C PRO A 22 -13.07 9.38 11.45
N ARG A 23 -13.47 10.52 12.01
CA ARG A 23 -14.33 11.53 11.36
C ARG A 23 -13.53 12.46 10.44
N ASN A 24 -12.22 12.56 10.64
CA ASN A 24 -11.32 13.26 9.75
C ASN A 24 -10.84 12.33 8.61
N LYS A 25 -11.78 11.65 7.95
CA LYS A 25 -11.50 10.96 6.69
C LYS A 25 -11.20 12.06 5.69
N SER A 26 -9.92 12.22 5.36
CA SER A 26 -9.56 13.24 4.37
C SER A 26 -10.36 12.98 3.09
N LYS A 27 -10.91 14.05 2.52
CA LYS A 27 -11.58 14.05 1.22
C LYS A 27 -10.52 13.75 0.14
N VAL A 28 -10.05 12.50 0.08
CA VAL A 28 -8.98 12.09 -0.83
C VAL A 28 -9.53 12.06 -2.25
N LYS A 29 -8.92 12.86 -3.15
CA LYS A 29 -9.18 12.88 -4.60
C LYS A 29 -10.64 13.15 -5.01
N LEU A 30 -11.27 14.23 -4.52
CA LEU A 30 -12.54 14.71 -5.07
C LEU A 30 -12.39 15.53 -6.39
N TRP A 31 -11.28 15.37 -7.11
CA TRP A 31 -11.04 16.11 -8.35
C TRP A 31 -11.24 15.21 -9.56
N ASN A 32 -11.70 15.81 -10.65
CA ASN A 32 -11.91 15.13 -11.92
C ASN A 32 -10.56 14.67 -12.51
N LYS A 33 -10.47 13.38 -12.86
CA LYS A 33 -9.21 12.76 -13.30
C LYS A 33 -8.77 13.32 -14.64
N GLU A 34 -9.72 13.46 -15.55
CA GLU A 34 -9.53 13.96 -16.91
C GLU A 34 -8.99 15.40 -16.89
N ASP A 35 -9.58 16.25 -16.03
CA ASP A 35 -9.16 17.65 -15.89
C ASP A 35 -7.78 17.76 -15.24
N MET A 36 -7.48 16.89 -14.27
CA MET A 36 -6.14 16.82 -13.67
C MET A 36 -5.09 16.34 -14.69
N MET A 37 -5.40 15.37 -15.55
CA MET A 37 -4.50 14.93 -16.62
C MET A 37 -4.20 16.08 -17.60
N LYS A 38 -5.23 16.80 -18.05
CA LYS A 38 -5.07 17.98 -18.93
C LYS A 38 -4.23 19.07 -18.26
N ALA A 39 -4.50 19.36 -16.99
CA ALA A 39 -3.74 20.34 -16.22
C ALA A 39 -2.27 19.95 -16.06
N ILE A 40 -1.97 18.66 -15.81
CA ILE A 40 -0.59 18.16 -15.71
C ILE A 40 0.13 18.30 -17.06
N ARG A 41 -0.52 17.92 -18.17
CA ARG A 41 0.05 18.07 -19.52
C ARG A 41 0.40 19.53 -19.81
N ALA A 42 -0.53 20.45 -19.60
CA ALA A 42 -0.32 21.89 -19.83
C ALA A 42 0.85 22.46 -19.01
N VAL A 43 1.02 21.99 -17.77
CA VAL A 43 2.15 22.41 -16.91
C VAL A 43 3.47 21.79 -17.38
N LYS A 44 3.48 20.51 -17.78
CA LYS A 44 4.69 19.82 -18.27
C LYS A 44 5.18 20.37 -19.61
N GLU A 45 4.26 20.67 -20.51
CA GLU A 45 4.51 21.32 -21.80
C GLU A 45 4.86 22.82 -21.66
N LYS A 46 4.85 23.36 -20.43
CA LYS A 46 5.11 24.78 -20.11
C LYS A 46 4.17 25.77 -20.80
N THR A 47 3.00 25.32 -21.27
CA THR A 47 1.97 26.19 -21.88
C THR A 47 1.28 27.07 -20.84
N MET A 48 1.14 26.57 -19.61
CA MET A 48 0.54 27.30 -18.49
C MET A 48 1.32 27.11 -17.19
N GLY A 49 1.42 28.18 -16.39
CA GLY A 49 1.90 28.08 -15.02
C GLY A 49 0.91 27.34 -14.11
N VAL A 50 1.41 26.71 -13.04
CA VAL A 50 0.62 25.87 -12.11
C VAL A 50 -0.61 26.58 -11.56
N ASN A 51 -0.51 27.88 -11.25
CA ASN A 51 -1.64 28.65 -10.73
C ASN A 51 -2.73 28.86 -11.80
N LYS A 52 -2.31 29.22 -13.02
CA LYS A 52 -3.21 29.44 -14.16
C LYS A 52 -3.93 28.14 -14.55
N ALA A 53 -3.20 27.02 -14.61
CA ALA A 53 -3.76 25.71 -14.89
C ALA A 53 -4.73 25.24 -13.79
N SER A 54 -4.42 25.50 -12.51
CA SER A 54 -5.30 25.16 -11.39
C SER A 54 -6.66 25.85 -11.51
N ILE A 55 -6.68 27.13 -11.88
CA ILE A 55 -7.91 27.91 -12.08
C ILE A 55 -8.65 27.44 -13.34
N ALA A 56 -7.93 27.31 -14.46
CA ALA A 56 -8.53 26.95 -15.76
C ALA A 56 -9.21 25.57 -15.74
N PHE A 57 -8.61 24.59 -15.09
CA PHE A 57 -9.12 23.21 -15.02
C PHE A 57 -9.89 22.93 -13.71
N SER A 58 -10.11 23.93 -12.85
CA SER A 58 -10.77 23.77 -11.55
C SER A 58 -10.17 22.65 -10.67
N VAL A 59 -8.86 22.49 -10.70
CA VAL A 59 -8.15 21.45 -9.94
C VAL A 59 -7.37 22.01 -8.75
N PRO A 60 -7.17 21.26 -7.64
CA PRO A 60 -6.42 21.76 -6.50
C PRO A 60 -4.95 22.05 -6.82
N ARG A 61 -4.52 23.30 -6.65
CA ARG A 61 -3.15 23.78 -6.93
C ARG A 61 -2.05 22.94 -6.31
N THR A 62 -2.18 22.61 -5.02
CA THR A 62 -1.15 21.84 -4.28
C THR A 62 -1.01 20.42 -4.82
N THR A 63 -2.11 19.80 -5.24
CA THR A 63 -2.11 18.47 -5.85
C THR A 63 -1.51 18.53 -7.25
N LEU A 64 -1.94 19.49 -8.08
CA LEU A 64 -1.39 19.70 -9.41
C LEU A 64 0.13 19.92 -9.36
N HIS A 65 0.61 20.81 -8.48
CA HIS A 65 2.04 21.08 -8.29
C HIS A 65 2.83 19.82 -7.90
N ARG A 66 2.29 19.00 -6.99
CA ARG A 66 2.93 17.75 -6.57
C ARG A 66 3.00 16.75 -7.72
N LEU A 67 1.93 16.61 -8.49
CA LEU A 67 1.86 15.65 -9.61
C LEU A 67 2.70 16.11 -10.81
N SER A 68 2.72 17.40 -11.11
CA SER A 68 3.50 17.93 -12.24
C SER A 68 5.01 17.82 -12.02
N ARG A 69 5.46 17.81 -10.77
CA ARG A 69 6.87 17.60 -10.39
C ARG A 69 7.31 16.14 -10.39
N SER A 70 6.38 15.19 -10.53
CA SER A 70 6.74 13.78 -10.62
C SER A 70 7.13 13.41 -12.05
N ASP A 71 8.09 12.49 -12.18
CA ASP A 71 8.58 11.99 -13.47
C ASP A 71 7.59 11.05 -14.17
N LEU A 72 6.44 10.79 -13.54
CA LEU A 72 5.38 9.91 -14.05
C LEU A 72 4.63 10.54 -15.21
N THR A 73 4.08 9.71 -16.10
CA THR A 73 3.13 10.18 -17.11
C THR A 73 1.89 10.81 -16.46
N PRO A 74 1.16 11.74 -17.11
CA PRO A 74 -0.06 12.33 -16.58
C PRO A 74 -1.08 11.26 -16.12
N GLU A 75 -1.18 10.17 -16.87
CA GLU A 75 -2.08 9.04 -16.61
C GLU A 75 -1.67 8.31 -15.33
N GLU A 76 -0.39 7.94 -15.20
CA GLU A 76 0.15 7.27 -14.01
C GLU A 76 0.06 8.17 -12.78
N ALA A 77 0.37 9.47 -12.93
CA ALA A 77 0.34 10.44 -11.84
C ALA A 77 -1.06 10.55 -11.23
N VAL A 78 -2.10 10.53 -12.06
CA VAL A 78 -3.51 10.58 -11.61
C VAL A 78 -3.93 9.27 -10.94
N HIS A 79 -3.50 8.13 -11.46
CA HIS A 79 -3.84 6.80 -10.91
C HIS A 79 -3.00 6.42 -9.69
N ASN A 80 -1.91 7.12 -9.42
CA ASN A 80 -1.03 6.86 -8.28
C ASN A 80 -1.81 6.86 -6.94
N ARG A 81 -1.78 5.75 -6.21
CA ARG A 81 -2.45 5.62 -4.92
C ARG A 81 -1.67 6.40 -3.86
N LEU A 82 -2.36 7.29 -3.13
CA LEU A 82 -1.75 8.00 -2.00
C LEU A 82 -1.52 7.03 -0.84
N GLY A 83 -0.39 7.19 -0.16
CA GLY A 83 -0.07 6.47 1.07
C GLY A 83 1.19 5.62 0.97
N ARG A 84 1.45 4.84 2.02
CA ARG A 84 2.59 3.93 2.08
C ARG A 84 2.38 2.79 1.08
N LYS A 85 3.39 2.52 0.25
CA LYS A 85 3.38 1.39 -0.67
C LYS A 85 3.30 0.06 0.10
N PRO A 86 2.68 -0.99 -0.47
CA PRO A 86 2.72 -2.34 0.09
C PRO A 86 4.16 -2.78 0.35
N LEU A 87 4.35 -3.65 1.34
CA LEU A 87 5.68 -4.13 1.71
C LEU A 87 6.32 -4.97 0.61
N MET A 88 5.53 -5.86 0.00
CA MET A 88 5.98 -6.74 -1.08
C MET A 88 5.62 -6.12 -2.43
N PRO A 89 6.47 -6.28 -3.46
CA PRO A 89 6.11 -6.04 -4.86
C PRO A 89 4.88 -6.82 -5.27
N ASN A 90 4.23 -6.38 -6.35
CA ASN A 90 2.99 -7.00 -6.83
C ASN A 90 3.18 -8.51 -7.11
N GLU A 91 4.29 -8.90 -7.73
CA GLU A 91 4.62 -10.29 -8.08
C GLU A 91 4.59 -11.21 -6.86
N LEU A 92 5.33 -10.87 -5.81
CA LEU A 92 5.37 -11.67 -4.58
C LEU A 92 4.07 -11.62 -3.80
N GLU A 93 3.35 -10.50 -3.90
CA GLU A 93 2.03 -10.39 -3.30
C GLU A 93 1.03 -11.33 -4.00
N GLN A 94 1.12 -11.51 -5.32
CA GLN A 94 0.32 -12.50 -6.06
C GLN A 94 0.73 -13.94 -5.74
N GLU A 95 2.04 -14.23 -5.62
CA GLU A 95 2.52 -15.54 -5.17
C GLU A 95 1.90 -15.91 -3.81
N LEU A 96 1.87 -14.96 -2.88
CA LEU A 96 1.23 -15.16 -1.59
C LEU A 96 -0.27 -15.42 -1.72
N VAL A 97 -1.00 -14.66 -2.55
CA VAL A 97 -2.44 -14.86 -2.78
C VAL A 97 -2.71 -16.27 -3.32
N GLN A 98 -1.92 -16.72 -4.31
CA GLN A 98 -2.07 -18.06 -4.88
C GLN A 98 -1.88 -19.15 -3.82
N ASN A 99 -0.84 -19.03 -3.00
CA ASN A 99 -0.59 -19.98 -1.92
C ASN A 99 -1.73 -20.00 -0.89
N VAL A 100 -2.30 -18.83 -0.57
CA VAL A 100 -3.45 -18.73 0.34
C VAL A 100 -4.67 -19.45 -0.22
N ILE A 101 -4.96 -19.31 -1.52
CA ILE A 101 -6.06 -20.02 -2.19
C ILE A 101 -5.85 -21.55 -2.13
N VAL A 102 -4.63 -22.01 -2.39
CA VAL A 102 -4.27 -23.44 -2.30
C VAL A 102 -4.49 -23.97 -0.88
N MET A 103 -4.04 -23.22 0.14
CA MET A 103 -4.25 -23.60 1.55
C MET A 103 -5.73 -23.64 1.91
N GLN A 104 -6.51 -22.66 1.45
CA GLN A 104 -7.93 -22.59 1.69
C GLN A 104 -8.69 -23.80 1.11
N ASN A 105 -8.34 -24.20 -0.12
CA ASN A 105 -8.94 -25.35 -0.79
C ASN A 105 -8.56 -26.68 -0.15
N LYS A 106 -7.36 -26.79 0.43
CA LYS A 106 -6.86 -28.04 1.01
C LYS A 106 -7.29 -28.27 2.44
N PHE A 107 -7.38 -27.21 3.25
CA PHE A 107 -7.56 -27.33 4.70
C PHE A 107 -8.92 -26.82 5.20
N ASN A 108 -9.76 -26.25 4.34
CA ASN A 108 -11.08 -25.66 4.63
C ASN A 108 -11.12 -24.60 5.77
N LYS A 109 -9.97 -24.31 6.40
CA LYS A 109 -9.76 -23.34 7.47
C LYS A 109 -8.41 -22.68 7.21
N LEU A 110 -8.44 -21.39 6.90
CA LEU A 110 -7.24 -20.58 6.77
C LEU A 110 -7.04 -19.77 8.04
N GLU A 111 -5.96 -20.02 8.78
CA GLU A 111 -5.65 -19.21 9.95
C GLU A 111 -4.82 -17.99 9.56
N ARG A 112 -5.07 -16.87 10.25
CA ARG A 112 -4.22 -15.67 10.19
C ARG A 112 -2.73 -16.00 10.39
N ARG A 113 -2.42 -16.94 11.29
CA ARG A 113 -1.04 -17.34 11.60
C ARG A 113 -0.33 -17.91 10.37
N ASP A 114 -1.01 -18.72 9.57
CA ASP A 114 -0.44 -19.36 8.39
C ASP A 114 -0.07 -18.31 7.33
N VAL A 115 -1.00 -17.39 7.04
CA VAL A 115 -0.75 -16.28 6.11
C VAL A 115 0.40 -15.40 6.59
N CYS A 116 0.46 -15.10 7.88
CA CYS A 116 1.52 -14.28 8.46
C CYS A 116 2.90 -14.96 8.41
N LYS A 117 2.97 -16.28 8.64
CA LYS A 117 4.21 -17.05 8.53
C LYS A 117 4.68 -17.13 7.09
N LEU A 118 3.77 -17.43 6.17
CA LEU A 118 4.09 -17.54 4.76
C LEU A 118 4.59 -16.21 4.19
N ALA A 119 3.97 -15.09 4.55
CA ALA A 119 4.44 -13.76 4.16
C ALA A 119 5.86 -13.45 4.66
N PHE A 120 6.18 -13.85 5.88
CA PHE A 120 7.54 -13.71 6.44
C PHE A 120 8.54 -14.54 5.62
N GLN A 121 8.21 -15.81 5.35
CA GLN A 121 9.06 -16.71 4.55
C GLN A 121 9.29 -16.19 3.14
N ILE A 122 8.25 -15.67 2.46
CA ILE A 122 8.39 -15.09 1.12
C ILE A 122 9.34 -13.89 1.15
N CYS A 123 9.24 -13.02 2.16
CA CYS A 123 10.12 -11.87 2.25
C CYS A 123 11.58 -12.27 2.50
N GLU A 124 11.83 -13.20 3.43
CA GLU A 124 13.17 -13.72 3.72
C GLU A 124 13.79 -14.41 2.49
N LYS A 125 13.01 -15.29 1.82
CA LYS A 125 13.44 -16.01 0.61
C LYS A 125 13.83 -15.06 -0.51
N ASN A 126 13.12 -13.94 -0.66
CA ASN A 126 13.38 -12.94 -1.69
C ASN A 126 14.32 -11.81 -1.23
N GLY A 127 14.90 -11.90 -0.03
CA GLY A 127 15.81 -10.88 0.50
C GLY A 127 15.18 -9.50 0.72
N ILE A 128 13.86 -9.45 0.94
CA ILE A 128 13.13 -8.19 1.13
C ILE A 128 13.24 -7.73 2.57
N LYS A 129 13.84 -6.55 2.74
CA LYS A 129 13.88 -5.87 4.04
C LYS A 129 12.46 -5.59 4.53
N HIS A 130 12.12 -6.19 5.67
CA HIS A 130 10.80 -6.05 6.25
C HIS A 130 10.83 -5.55 7.71
N PRO A 131 9.79 -4.82 8.15
CA PRO A 131 9.65 -4.40 9.54
C PRO A 131 8.99 -5.48 10.43
N PHE A 132 8.92 -6.73 9.98
CA PHE A 132 8.36 -7.81 10.78
C PHE A 132 9.21 -8.08 12.02
N SER A 133 8.58 -8.56 13.09
CA SER A 133 9.31 -8.93 14.29
C SER A 133 10.15 -10.18 14.03
N ASN A 134 11.18 -10.37 14.86
CA ASN A 134 12.05 -11.56 14.80
C ASN A 134 11.33 -12.87 15.20
N ASN A 135 10.01 -12.82 15.41
CA ASN A 135 9.18 -13.97 15.80
C ASN A 135 8.78 -14.84 14.60
N GLY A 136 9.39 -14.61 13.42
CA GLY A 136 9.13 -15.39 12.22
C GLY A 136 7.75 -15.21 11.59
N MET A 137 7.07 -14.08 11.85
CA MET A 137 5.70 -13.84 11.38
C MET A 137 5.43 -12.37 11.07
N ALA A 138 4.60 -12.13 10.05
CA ALA A 138 4.06 -10.80 9.78
C ALA A 138 3.07 -10.33 10.86
N GLY A 139 3.02 -9.02 11.11
CA GLY A 139 2.17 -8.42 12.14
C GLY A 139 0.67 -8.46 11.82
N ARG A 140 -0.18 -8.39 12.85
CA ARG A 140 -1.66 -8.40 12.72
C ARG A 140 -2.19 -7.29 11.81
N ALA A 141 -1.65 -6.08 11.92
CA ALA A 141 -2.07 -4.96 11.07
C ALA A 141 -1.78 -5.20 9.59
N TRP A 142 -0.61 -5.77 9.29
CA TRP A 142 -0.22 -6.10 7.92
C TRP A 142 -1.19 -7.11 7.30
N PHE A 143 -1.59 -8.14 8.07
CA PHE A 143 -2.55 -9.15 7.61
C PHE A 143 -3.89 -8.52 7.21
N TYR A 144 -4.48 -7.66 8.05
CA TYR A 144 -5.75 -7.02 7.70
C TYR A 144 -5.64 -6.14 6.45
N HIS A 145 -4.52 -5.42 6.28
CA HIS A 145 -4.30 -4.65 5.07
C HIS A 145 -4.15 -5.54 3.83
N PHE A 146 -3.46 -6.68 3.94
CA PHE A 146 -3.34 -7.67 2.87
C PHE A 146 -4.71 -8.24 2.48
N MET A 147 -5.48 -8.72 3.46
CA MET A 147 -6.83 -9.25 3.23
C MET A 147 -7.77 -8.20 2.62
N ASN A 148 -7.68 -6.94 3.05
CA ASN A 148 -8.52 -5.88 2.50
C ASN A 148 -8.17 -5.53 1.05
N ARG A 149 -6.92 -5.72 0.62
CA ARG A 149 -6.51 -5.55 -0.78
C ARG A 149 -7.00 -6.69 -1.67
N HIS A 150 -7.00 -7.91 -1.15
CA HIS A 150 -7.29 -9.15 -1.91
C HIS A 150 -8.60 -9.83 -1.52
N LYS A 151 -9.55 -9.06 -0.99
CA LYS A 151 -10.84 -9.58 -0.51
C LYS A 151 -11.59 -10.34 -1.61
N GLU A 152 -11.54 -9.86 -2.85
CA GLU A 152 -12.25 -10.45 -3.98
C GLU A 152 -11.76 -11.87 -4.26
N PHE A 153 -10.45 -12.08 -4.27
CA PHE A 153 -9.84 -13.37 -4.59
C PHE A 153 -10.05 -14.41 -3.47
N ILE A 154 -9.98 -13.98 -2.20
CA ILE A 154 -10.06 -14.89 -1.06
C ILE A 154 -11.53 -15.25 -0.73
N THR A 155 -12.48 -14.34 -1.01
CA THR A 155 -13.91 -14.60 -0.82
C THR A 155 -14.50 -15.46 -1.97
N GLN A 156 -14.06 -15.30 -3.22
CA GLN A 156 -14.58 -16.10 -4.34
C GLN A 156 -14.16 -17.57 -4.30
N ALA A 157 -13.00 -17.89 -3.69
CA ALA A 157 -12.55 -19.26 -3.52
C ALA A 157 -13.52 -20.12 -2.69
N THR A 158 -14.34 -19.53 -1.82
CA THR A 158 -15.32 -20.30 -1.02
C THR A 158 -16.60 -20.65 -1.79
N SER A 159 -16.96 -19.91 -2.85
CA SER A 159 -18.19 -20.13 -3.63
C SER A 159 -18.03 -21.15 -4.76
N SER A 160 -16.81 -21.34 -5.29
CA SER A 160 -16.57 -22.18 -6.48
C SER A 160 -16.46 -23.69 -6.17
N SER A 161 -16.46 -24.10 -4.91
CA SER A 161 -16.35 -25.51 -4.49
C SER A 161 -17.71 -26.23 -4.37
N CYS A 162 -18.82 -25.52 -4.56
CA CYS A 162 -20.17 -26.07 -4.50
C CYS A 162 -20.82 -26.22 -5.88
N GLN A 163 -20.12 -26.80 -6.86
CA GLN A 163 -20.77 -27.45 -8.00
C GLN A 163 -20.34 -28.91 -8.00
N LYS A 164 -21.08 -29.73 -7.25
CA LYS A 164 -21.03 -31.18 -7.43
C LYS A 164 -21.68 -31.48 -8.79
N PRO A 165 -21.06 -32.28 -9.67
CA PRO A 165 -21.77 -32.80 -10.83
C PRO A 165 -22.89 -33.71 -10.30
N LEU A 166 -24.14 -33.38 -10.65
CA LEU A 166 -25.24 -34.34 -10.55
C LEU A 166 -24.96 -35.48 -11.54
N LEU A 167 -25.12 -36.71 -11.06
CA LEU A 167 -25.25 -37.91 -11.88
C LEU A 167 -26.45 -37.78 -12.83
#